data_AF-A0A1V4CI08-F1
#
_entry.id   AF-A0A1V4CI08-F1
#
_cell.length_a   1.000
_cell.length_b   1.000
_cell.length_c   1.000
_cell.angle_alpha   90.00
_cell.angle_beta   90.00
_cell.angle_gamma   90.00
#
_symmetry.space_group_name_H-M   'P 1'
#
loop_
_entity.id
_entity.type
_entity.pdbx_description
1 polymer ?
#
loop_
_entity_poly.entity_id
_entity_poly.type
_entity_poly.pdbx_seq_one_letter_code
_entity_poly.pdbx_strand_id
1 'polypeptide(L)' 'MSIADIRQAIFEKLHELEDDYAIKFSRGATLYVNPTDGKGHNVEPRRHGRNVKKLDCDGPYRSAADDFKL' A
#
# COMPACT_ATOMS: atom_id res chain seq x y z
N MET A 1 -1.67 13.48 11.59
CA MET A 1 -2.46 12.44 10.92
C MET A 1 -2.02 11.10 11.48
N SER A 2 -2.95 10.33 12.02
CA SER A 2 -2.68 8.99 12.54
C SER A 2 -2.57 7.96 11.40
N ILE A 3 -2.08 6.76 11.71
CA ILE A 3 -2.10 5.64 10.75
C ILE A 3 -3.55 5.25 10.38
N ALA A 4 -4.51 5.46 11.29
CA ALA A 4 -5.92 5.18 11.01
C ALA A 4 -6.47 6.16 9.95
N ASP A 5 -6.11 7.43 10.04
CA ASP A 5 -6.50 8.44 9.05
C ASP A 5 -5.87 8.15 7.67
N ILE A 6 -4.59 7.76 7.66
CA ILE A 6 -3.90 7.35 6.42
C ILE A 6 -4.58 6.15 5.79
N ARG A 7 -4.96 5.14 6.59
CA ARG A 7 -5.67 3.97 6.10
C ARG A 7 -7.01 4.34 5.45
N GLN A 8 -7.77 5.23 6.07
CA GLN A 8 -9.03 5.72 5.52
C GLN A 8 -8.81 6.46 4.19
N ALA A 9 -7.84 7.37 4.13
CA ALA A 9 -7.53 8.11 2.91
C ALA A 9 -7.07 7.19 1.76
N ILE A 10 -6.27 6.16 2.06
CA ILE A 10 -5.86 5.16 1.06
C ILE A 10 -7.08 4.40 0.54
N PHE A 11 -7.98 3.98 1.43
CA PHE A 11 -9.20 3.26 1.04
C PHE A 11 -10.06 4.11 0.09
N GLU A 12 -10.28 5.38 0.42
CA GLU A 12 -11.04 6.30 -0.42
C GLU A 12 -10.42 6.47 -1.80
N LYS A 13 -9.09 6.56 -1.89
CA LYS A 13 -8.38 6.69 -3.18
C LYS A 13 -8.41 5.41 -4.01
N LEU A 14 -8.36 4.24 -3.36
CA LEU A 14 -8.56 2.97 -4.06
C LEU A 14 -9.99 2.83 -4.57
N HIS A 15 -10.97 3.29 -3.80
CA HIS A 15 -12.37 3.29 -4.22
C HIS A 15 -12.60 4.21 -5.43
N GLU A 16 -11.99 5.41 -5.44
CA GLU A 16 -11.99 6.30 -6.60
C GLU A 16 -11.40 5.62 -7.85
N LEU A 17 -10.30 4.86 -7.71
CA LEU A 17 -9.71 4.08 -8.82
C LEU A 17 -10.67 3.03 -9.39
N GLU A 18 -11.46 2.38 -8.53
CA GLU A 18 -12.42 1.36 -8.94
C GLU A 18 -13.63 1.96 -9.65
N ASP A 19 -14.19 3.04 -9.11
CA ASP A 19 -15.46 3.63 -9.57
C ASP A 19 -15.25 4.60 -10.75
N ASP A 20 -14.32 5.55 -10.62
CA ASP A 20 -14.15 6.63 -11.60
C ASP A 20 -13.25 6.21 -12.77
N TYR A 21 -12.29 5.32 -12.51
CA TYR A 21 -11.30 4.89 -13.49
C TYR A 21 -11.48 3.44 -13.96
N ALA A 22 -12.47 2.71 -13.43
CA ALA A 22 -12.78 1.32 -13.77
C ALA A 22 -11.60 0.34 -13.59
N ILE A 23 -10.62 0.66 -12.74
CA ILE A 23 -9.46 -0.19 -12.46
C ILE A 23 -9.83 -1.15 -11.34
N LYS A 24 -10.38 -2.32 -11.71
CA LYS A 24 -10.84 -3.34 -10.76
C LYS A 24 -9.77 -4.35 -10.35
N PHE A 25 -8.70 -4.45 -11.14
CA PHE A 25 -7.66 -5.46 -10.94
C PHE A 25 -6.29 -4.86 -11.20
N SER A 26 -5.34 -5.17 -10.32
CA SER A 26 -3.92 -4.90 -10.51
C SER A 26 -3.09 -6.12 -10.14
N ARG A 27 -2.01 -6.37 -10.87
CA ARG A 27 -1.04 -7.44 -10.55
C ARG A 27 -0.18 -7.10 -9.32
N GLY A 28 -0.15 -5.83 -8.90
CA GLY A 28 0.57 -5.39 -7.72
C GLY A 28 0.41 -3.90 -7.46
N ALA A 29 0.81 -3.47 -6.27
CA ALA A 29 0.86 -2.07 -5.89
C ALA A 29 2.04 -1.83 -4.95
N THR A 30 2.67 -0.66 -5.05
CA THR A 30 3.71 -0.23 -4.11
C THR A 30 3.26 1.05 -3.44
N LEU A 31 3.20 1.04 -2.12
CA LEU A 31 2.89 2.22 -1.32
C LEU A 31 4.17 2.77 -0.69
N TYR A 32 4.50 4.02 -1.00
CA TYR A 32 5.60 4.73 -0.35
C TYR A 32 5.06 5.51 0.84
N VAL A 33 5.61 5.23 2.03
CA VAL A 33 5.25 5.94 3.26
C VAL A 33 6.49 6.57 3.84
N ASN A 34 6.47 7.88 4.04
CA ASN A 34 7.53 8.61 4.75
C ASN A 34 6.95 9.29 6.00
N PRO A 35 6.80 8.55 7.12
CA PRO A 35 6.21 9.10 8.32
C PRO A 35 7.15 10.12 8.97
N THR A 36 6.58 11.18 9.54
CA THR A 36 7.34 12.23 10.26
C THR A 36 6.82 12.38 11.69
N ASP A 37 7.66 12.87 12.59
CA ASP A 37 7.32 13.10 14.01
C ASP A 37 6.52 14.39 14.25
N GLY A 38 6.12 15.09 13.17
CA GLY A 38 5.47 16.40 13.22
C GLY A 38 6.42 17.57 13.52
N LYS A 39 7.70 17.32 13.76
CA LYS A 39 8.76 18.34 13.96
C LYS A 39 9.74 18.41 12.78
N GLY A 40 9.49 17.65 11.72
CA GLY A 40 10.31 17.59 10.52
C GLY A 40 11.33 16.45 10.52
N HIS A 41 11.36 15.60 11.55
CA HIS A 41 12.21 14.42 11.54
C HIS A 41 11.47 13.21 10.98
N ASN A 42 12.18 12.42 10.17
CA ASN A 42 11.66 11.17 9.66
C ASN A 42 11.56 10.14 10.80
N VAL A 43 10.48 9.37 10.78
CA VAL A 43 10.26 8.25 11.68
C VAL A 43 10.72 6.97 10.98
N GLU A 44 11.69 6.26 11.58
CA GLU A 44 12.16 4.98 11.05
C GLU A 44 11.35 3.81 11.64
N PRO A 45 10.59 3.06 10.83
CA PRO A 45 9.86 1.90 11.33
C PRO A 45 10.82 0.78 11.73
N ARG A 46 10.53 0.09 12.84
CA ARG A 46 11.33 -1.01 13.38
C ARG A 46 10.50 -2.25 13.68
N ARG A 47 11.07 -3.43 13.43
CA ARG A 47 10.50 -4.74 13.78
C ARG A 47 11.55 -5.54 14.55
N HIS A 48 11.23 -5.93 15.79
CA HIS A 48 12.17 -6.61 16.70
C HIS A 48 13.53 -5.89 16.83
N GLY A 49 13.50 -4.56 16.94
CA GLY A 49 14.71 -3.72 17.08
C GLY A 49 15.49 -3.47 15.78
N ARG A 50 15.09 -4.08 14.65
CA ARG A 50 15.73 -3.86 13.35
C ARG A 50 14.94 -2.87 12.51
N ASN A 51 15.64 -1.99 11.81
CA ASN A 51 15.02 -1.06 10.86
C ASN A 51 14.34 -1.83 9.72
N VAL A 52 13.11 -1.43 9.42
CA VAL A 52 12.31 -1.97 8.32
C VAL A 52 12.32 -0.93 7.22
N LYS A 53 12.76 -1.31 6.02
CA LYS A 53 12.74 -0.42 4.84
C LYS A 53 11.60 -0.75 3.87
N LYS A 54 11.05 -1.96 3.97
CA LYS A 54 10.00 -2.46 3.09
C LYS A 54 9.04 -3.33 3.89
N LEU A 55 7.75 -3.19 3.61
CA LEU A 55 6.70 -4.09 4.05
C LEU A 55 6.11 -4.72 2.80
N ASP A 56 6.15 -6.05 2.74
CA ASP A 56 5.57 -6.82 1.65
C ASP A 56 4.26 -7.46 2.13
N CYS A 57 3.27 -7.54 1.24
CA CYS A 57 2.00 -8.21 1.49
C CYS A 57 1.66 -9.07 0.26
N ASP A 58 1.43 -10.36 0.51
CA ASP A 58 0.99 -11.29 -0.52
C ASP A 58 -0.54 -11.21 -0.62
N GLY A 59 -1.02 -10.59 -1.70
CA GLY A 59 -2.45 -10.53 -2.02
C GLY A 59 -2.96 -11.85 -2.63
N PRO A 60 -4.28 -12.15 -2.52
CA PRO A 60 -4.85 -13.38 -3.06
C PRO A 60 -5.07 -13.36 -4.58
N TYR A 61 -4.92 -12.21 -5.25
CA TYR A 61 -5.21 -12.08 -6.67
C TYR A 61 -4.19 -12.85 -7.53
N ARG A 62 -4.70 -13.74 -8.38
CA ARG A 62 -3.95 -14.41 -9.45
C ARG A 62 -4.58 -14.02 -10.79
N SER A 63 -3.75 -13.58 -11.74
CA SER A 63 -4.24 -13.26 -13.09
C SER A 63 -4.59 -14.55 -13.81
N ALA A 64 -5.72 -14.60 -14.51
CA ALA A 64 -6.04 -15.74 -15.38
C ALA A 64 -4.96 -15.97 -16.46
N ALA A 65 -4.24 -14.92 -16.88
CA ALA A 65 -3.12 -15.05 -17.83
C ALA A 65 -1.97 -15.91 -17.26
N ASP A 66 -1.79 -15.93 -15.93
CA ASP A 66 -0.78 -16.78 -15.29
C ASP A 66 -1.14 -18.27 -15.41
N ASP A 67 -2.44 -18.60 -15.43
CA ASP A 67 -2.92 -19.97 -15.64
C ASP A 67 -2.81 -20.40 -17.12
N PHE A 68 -2.97 -19.47 -18.05
CA PHE A 68 -2.91 -19.72 -19.49
C PHE A 68 -1.52 -19.51 -20.12
N LYS A 69 -0.50 -19.13 -19.35
CA LYS A 69 0.85 -18.79 -19.82
C LYS A 69 0.86 -17.79 -20.99
N LEU A 70 -0.03 -16.80 -20.93
CA LEU A 70 -0.17 -15.72 -21.92
C LEU A 70 0.66 -14.50 -21.54
#